data_AF-A0A0S8CL83-F1
#
_entry.id   AF-A0A0S8CL83-F1
#
_cell.length_a   1.000
_cell.length_b   1.000
_cell.length_c   1.000
_cell.angle_alpha   90.00
_cell.angle_beta   90.00
_cell.angle_gamma   90.00
#
_symmetry.space_group_name_H-M   'P 1'
#
loop_
_entity.id
_entity.type
_entity.pdbx_description
1 polymer ?
#
loop_
_entity_poly.entity_id
_entity_poly.type
_entity_poly.pdbx_seq_one_letter_code
_entity_poly.pdbx_strand_id
1 'polypeptide(L)'
;RQVIHETDKAGIVHEKLFIDPLVIAIATDTNSGLNAFETMRGIRAEFPDVHLTSGLSNISFGMPARGLINRAFLTFALEAGLDSAIMDPLDRELYGALLAAEVVLGRDRYCLNYTNAYREGRIGPPKEKR
;
A
#
# COMPACT_ATOMS: atom_id res chain seq x y z
N ARG A 1 9.60 -17.46 0.37
CA ARG A 1 10.44 -18.43 -0.40
C ARG A 1 9.66 -19.66 -0.83
N GLN A 2 9.18 -20.51 0.08
CA GLN A 2 8.52 -21.79 -0.28
C GLN A 2 7.40 -21.64 -1.32
N VAL A 3 6.48 -20.68 -1.13
CA VAL A 3 5.37 -20.45 -2.07
C VAL A 3 5.87 -20.16 -3.49
N ILE A 4 6.88 -19.30 -3.63
CA ILE A 4 7.45 -18.91 -4.93
C ILE A 4 8.09 -20.13 -5.62
N HIS A 5 8.80 -20.97 -4.86
CA HIS A 5 9.41 -22.17 -5.41
C HIS A 5 8.36 -23.19 -5.91
N GLU A 6 7.24 -23.34 -5.22
CA GLU A 6 6.16 -24.21 -5.68
C GLU A 6 5.45 -23.64 -6.92
N THR A 7 5.34 -22.31 -7.02
CA THR A 7 4.81 -21.67 -8.24
C THR A 7 5.76 -21.82 -9.43
N ASP A 8 7.07 -21.82 -9.21
CA ASP A 8 8.08 -22.09 -10.25
C ASP A 8 7.90 -23.49 -10.83
N LYS A 9 7.73 -24.51 -9.96
CA LYS A 9 7.47 -25.90 -10.39
C LYS A 9 6.18 -26.02 -11.20
N ALA A 10 5.19 -25.19 -10.89
CA ALA A 10 3.92 -25.12 -11.60
C ALA A 10 3.99 -24.31 -12.91
N GLY A 11 5.15 -23.71 -13.23
CA GLY A 11 5.34 -22.89 -14.44
C GLY A 11 4.63 -21.54 -14.39
N ILE A 12 4.33 -21.01 -13.20
CA ILE A 12 3.72 -19.69 -13.04
C ILE A 12 4.81 -18.62 -13.04
N VAL A 13 4.72 -17.69 -13.97
CA VAL A 13 5.67 -16.56 -14.08
C VAL A 13 5.49 -15.57 -12.93
N HIS A 14 6.60 -14.97 -12.48
CA HIS A 14 6.65 -14.15 -11.27
C HIS A 14 5.79 -12.89 -11.35
N GLU A 15 5.61 -12.30 -12.55
CA GLU A 15 4.79 -11.10 -12.75
C GLU A 15 3.29 -11.35 -12.52
N LYS A 16 2.87 -12.62 -12.37
CA LYS A 16 1.49 -12.98 -12.00
C LYS A 16 1.33 -13.24 -10.50
N LEU A 17 2.42 -13.21 -9.73
CA LEU A 17 2.40 -13.50 -8.31
C LEU A 17 2.22 -12.21 -7.52
N PHE A 18 1.20 -12.19 -6.65
CA PHE A 18 0.98 -11.14 -5.67
C PHE A 18 1.17 -11.75 -4.28
N ILE A 19 2.29 -11.43 -3.64
CA ILE A 19 2.63 -11.94 -2.31
C ILE A 19 2.19 -10.93 -1.25
N ASP A 20 1.39 -11.42 -0.29
CA ASP A 20 0.97 -10.66 0.87
C ASP A 20 1.86 -11.00 2.08
N PRO A 21 2.52 -10.02 2.72
CA PRO A 21 3.30 -10.25 3.94
C PRO A 21 2.43 -10.49 5.18
N LEU A 22 1.10 -10.46 5.05
CA LEU A 22 0.10 -10.75 6.09
C LEU A 22 0.33 -9.94 7.36
N VAL A 23 0.19 -8.62 7.24
CA VAL A 23 0.33 -7.71 8.38
C VAL A 23 -0.67 -8.05 9.49
N ILE A 24 -0.16 -8.21 10.69
CA ILE A 24 -0.95 -8.42 11.91
C ILE A 24 -1.34 -7.08 12.55
N ALA A 25 -2.30 -7.11 13.47
CA ALA A 25 -2.82 -5.90 14.10
C ALA A 25 -1.77 -5.25 15.02
N ILE A 26 -1.62 -3.93 14.94
CA ILE A 26 -0.67 -3.19 15.78
C ILE A 26 -1.02 -3.22 17.27
N ALA A 27 -2.30 -3.46 17.59
CA ALA A 27 -2.76 -3.69 18.95
C ALA A 27 -2.26 -5.03 19.53
N THR A 28 -1.89 -5.99 18.67
CA THR A 28 -1.34 -7.29 19.06
C THR A 28 0.18 -7.25 19.16
N ASP A 29 0.85 -6.62 18.20
CA ASP A 29 2.29 -6.40 18.20
C ASP A 29 2.62 -5.01 17.65
N THR A 30 3.28 -4.18 18.45
CA THR A 30 3.64 -2.82 18.05
C THR A 30 4.67 -2.78 16.93
N ASN A 31 5.41 -3.87 16.69
CA ASN A 31 6.37 -4.00 15.60
C ASN A 31 5.74 -4.46 14.28
N SER A 32 4.43 -4.76 14.25
CA SER A 32 3.73 -5.31 13.07
C SER A 32 4.00 -4.53 11.78
N GLY A 33 3.99 -3.20 11.85
CA GLY A 33 4.26 -2.35 10.69
C GLY A 33 5.70 -2.49 10.19
N LEU A 34 6.68 -2.40 11.09
CA LEU A 34 8.10 -2.53 10.75
C LEU A 34 8.40 -3.91 10.16
N ASN A 35 7.91 -4.97 10.79
CA ASN A 35 8.06 -6.35 10.32
C ASN A 35 7.49 -6.53 8.90
N ALA A 36 6.33 -5.92 8.62
CA ALA A 36 5.74 -5.96 7.29
C ALA A 36 6.63 -5.23 6.25
N PHE A 37 7.15 -4.04 6.58
CA PHE A 37 8.03 -3.29 5.67
C PHE A 37 9.35 -4.01 5.40
N GLU A 38 9.97 -4.57 6.43
CA GLU A 38 11.19 -5.38 6.27
C GLU A 38 10.94 -6.62 5.41
N THR A 39 9.80 -7.27 5.59
CA THR A 39 9.38 -8.42 4.77
C THR A 39 9.18 -8.01 3.31
N MET A 40 8.50 -6.89 3.05
CA MET A 40 8.33 -6.34 1.70
C MET A 40 9.68 -6.07 1.03
N ARG A 41 10.59 -5.37 1.72
CA ARG A 41 11.94 -5.08 1.20
C ARG A 41 12.75 -6.35 0.95
N GLY A 42 12.65 -7.34 1.84
CA GLY A 42 13.33 -8.63 1.69
C GLY A 42 12.82 -9.42 0.49
N ILE A 43 11.50 -9.48 0.29
CA ILE A 43 10.91 -10.13 -0.89
C ILE A 43 11.32 -9.40 -2.16
N ARG A 44 11.24 -8.06 -2.20
CA ARG A 44 11.64 -7.27 -3.37
C ARG A 44 13.10 -7.47 -3.75
N ALA A 45 14.00 -7.58 -2.77
CA ALA A 45 15.42 -7.80 -3.00
C ALA A 45 15.73 -9.19 -3.58
N GLU A 46 14.95 -10.21 -3.20
CA GLU A 46 15.17 -11.59 -3.64
C GLU A 46 14.39 -11.95 -4.92
N PHE A 47 13.20 -11.36 -5.10
CA PHE A 47 12.27 -11.65 -6.20
C PHE A 47 11.76 -10.32 -6.80
N PRO A 48 12.57 -9.62 -7.60
CA PRO A 48 12.24 -8.29 -8.10
C PRO A 48 10.99 -8.26 -9.00
N ASP A 49 10.69 -9.37 -9.67
CA ASP A 49 9.60 -9.48 -10.64
C ASP A 49 8.25 -9.90 -10.02
N VAL A 50 8.24 -10.22 -8.72
CA VAL A 50 7.02 -10.54 -7.97
C VAL A 50 6.33 -9.25 -7.54
N HIS A 51 4.99 -9.25 -7.54
CA HIS A 51 4.22 -8.15 -6.98
C HIS A 51 3.95 -8.31 -5.49
N LEU A 52 3.94 -7.21 -4.76
CA LEU A 52 3.61 -7.14 -3.34
C LEU A 52 2.21 -6.56 -3.15
N THR A 53 1.38 -7.25 -2.39
CA THR A 53 0.02 -6.82 -2.05
C THR A 53 -0.22 -6.78 -0.55
N SER A 54 -1.18 -5.98 -0.08
CA SER A 54 -1.59 -6.03 1.33
C SER A 54 -2.98 -5.49 1.56
N GLY A 55 -3.69 -6.05 2.54
CA GLY A 55 -4.92 -5.50 3.09
C GLY A 55 -4.65 -4.40 4.13
N LEU A 56 -5.01 -3.15 3.83
CA LEU A 56 -4.66 -2.00 4.68
C LEU A 56 -5.42 -1.95 6.01
N SER A 57 -6.55 -2.64 6.15
CA SER A 57 -7.38 -2.55 7.36
C SER A 57 -6.88 -3.40 8.52
N ASN A 58 -6.03 -4.41 8.25
CA ASN A 58 -5.61 -5.39 9.26
C ASN A 58 -4.70 -4.76 10.32
N ILE A 59 -3.78 -3.88 9.90
CA ILE A 59 -2.83 -3.22 10.80
C ILE A 59 -3.52 -2.41 11.90
N SER A 60 -4.67 -1.80 11.62
CA SER A 60 -5.37 -0.92 12.57
C SER A 60 -6.45 -1.61 13.40
N PHE A 61 -6.62 -2.93 13.28
CA PHE A 61 -7.63 -3.65 14.04
C PHE A 61 -7.43 -3.46 15.56
N GLY A 62 -8.51 -3.17 16.29
CA GLY A 62 -8.48 -2.89 17.73
C GLY A 62 -8.09 -1.45 18.13
N MET A 63 -7.75 -0.58 17.18
CA MET A 63 -7.33 0.80 17.46
C MET A 63 -8.43 1.84 17.18
N PRO A 64 -8.49 2.96 17.90
CA PRO A 64 -9.30 4.12 17.52
C PRO A 64 -8.72 4.83 16.29
N ALA A 65 -9.54 5.64 15.62
CA ALA A 65 -9.13 6.46 14.47
C ALA A 65 -8.36 5.68 13.38
N ARG A 66 -8.80 4.44 13.09
CA ARG A 66 -8.17 3.46 12.19
C ARG A 66 -7.72 4.03 10.85
N GLY A 67 -8.50 4.95 10.28
CA GLY A 67 -8.17 5.60 9.02
C GLY A 67 -6.78 6.23 9.02
N LEU A 68 -6.37 6.89 10.12
CA LEU A 68 -5.05 7.51 10.27
C LEU A 68 -3.93 6.49 10.19
N ILE A 69 -4.09 5.38 10.92
CA ILE A 69 -3.12 4.28 10.93
C ILE A 69 -3.02 3.65 9.54
N ASN A 70 -4.15 3.40 8.88
CA ASN A 70 -4.18 2.81 7.54
C ASN A 70 -3.42 3.68 6.51
N ARG A 71 -3.53 5.00 6.58
CA ARG A 71 -2.81 5.91 5.67
C ARG A 71 -1.33 5.95 5.96
N ALA A 72 -0.95 6.04 7.24
CA ALA A 72 0.46 6.02 7.63
C ALA A 72 1.10 4.72 7.14
N PHE A 73 0.44 3.59 7.39
CA PHE A 73 0.87 2.29 6.90
C PHE A 73 0.98 2.25 5.37
N LEU A 74 -0.02 2.72 4.63
CA LEU A 74 0.01 2.78 3.16
C LEU A 74 1.23 3.55 2.65
N THR A 75 1.49 4.75 3.18
CA THR A 75 2.60 5.60 2.74
C THR A 75 3.95 4.90 2.93
N PHE A 76 4.17 4.27 4.08
CA PHE A 76 5.42 3.53 4.34
C PHE A 76 5.48 2.20 3.56
N ALA A 77 4.36 1.54 3.33
CA ALA A 77 4.31 0.32 2.52
C ALA A 77 4.67 0.60 1.05
N LEU A 78 4.21 1.72 0.48
CA LEU A 78 4.58 2.14 -0.88
C LEU A 78 6.09 2.38 -1.02
N GLU A 79 6.71 2.98 0.00
CA GLU A 79 8.16 3.15 0.08
C GLU A 79 8.88 1.79 0.19
N ALA A 80 8.35 0.87 1.01
CA ALA A 80 8.89 -0.46 1.20
C ALA A 80 8.74 -1.39 -0.03
N GLY A 81 7.96 -0.99 -1.04
CA GLY A 81 7.86 -1.68 -2.33
C GLY A 81 6.50 -2.32 -2.62
N LEU A 82 5.43 -1.94 -1.90
CA LEU A 82 4.06 -2.37 -2.19
C LEU A 82 3.62 -1.95 -3.60
N ASP A 83 3.04 -2.88 -4.37
CA ASP A 83 2.52 -2.63 -5.72
C ASP A 83 0.99 -2.50 -5.77
N SER A 84 0.28 -3.23 -4.90
CA SER A 84 -1.18 -3.20 -4.83
C SER A 84 -1.70 -3.22 -3.41
N ALA A 85 -2.90 -2.67 -3.20
CA ALA A 85 -3.55 -2.65 -1.89
C ALA A 85 -5.03 -3.03 -2.00
N ILE A 86 -5.50 -3.87 -1.08
CA ILE A 86 -6.93 -4.06 -0.85
C ILE A 86 -7.38 -2.98 0.13
N MET A 87 -8.16 -2.02 -0.36
CA MET A 87 -8.51 -0.80 0.34
C MET A 87 -9.90 -0.30 -0.04
N ASP A 88 -10.47 0.61 0.76
CA ASP A 88 -11.70 1.31 0.40
C ASP A 88 -11.36 2.46 -0.58
N PRO A 89 -11.74 2.36 -1.87
CA PRO A 89 -11.47 3.41 -2.85
C PRO A 89 -12.35 4.65 -2.67
N LEU A 90 -13.43 4.57 -1.89
CA LEU A 90 -14.32 5.69 -1.59
C LEU A 90 -13.83 6.54 -0.42
N ASP A 91 -12.87 6.05 0.36
CA ASP A 91 -12.15 6.86 1.33
C ASP A 91 -11.25 7.87 0.58
N ARG A 92 -11.84 9.04 0.29
CA ARG A 92 -11.18 10.18 -0.39
C ARG A 92 -9.86 10.56 0.25
N GLU A 93 -9.84 10.46 1.56
CA GLU A 93 -8.74 10.87 2.38
C GLU A 93 -7.60 9.82 2.19
N LEU A 94 -7.93 8.51 2.15
CA LEU A 94 -6.94 7.44 1.91
C LEU A 94 -6.43 7.46 0.47
N TYR A 95 -7.31 7.73 -0.48
CA TYR A 95 -6.95 8.00 -1.88
C TYR A 95 -6.02 9.21 -2.01
N GLY A 96 -6.27 10.27 -1.23
CA GLY A 96 -5.37 11.43 -1.14
C GLY A 96 -3.98 11.07 -0.61
N ALA A 97 -3.90 10.21 0.41
CA ALA A 97 -2.62 9.74 0.95
C ALA A 97 -1.83 8.91 -0.10
N LEU A 98 -2.50 8.05 -0.87
CA LEU A 98 -1.89 7.31 -1.97
C LEU A 98 -1.24 8.26 -2.99
N LEU A 99 -2.02 9.21 -3.53
CA LEU A 99 -1.51 10.14 -4.55
C LEU A 99 -0.40 11.05 -3.99
N ALA A 100 -0.53 11.49 -2.74
CA ALA A 100 0.51 12.27 -2.08
C ALA A 100 1.81 11.48 -1.91
N ALA A 101 1.72 10.21 -1.51
CA ALA A 101 2.88 9.33 -1.39
C ALA A 101 3.56 9.10 -2.75
N GLU A 102 2.80 8.87 -3.81
CA GLU A 102 3.33 8.72 -5.17
C GLU A 102 4.10 9.97 -5.65
N VAL A 103 3.62 11.18 -5.31
CA VAL A 103 4.36 12.43 -5.57
C VAL A 103 5.67 12.47 -4.79
N VAL A 104 5.63 12.18 -3.48
CA VAL A 104 6.81 12.23 -2.60
C VAL A 104 7.86 11.20 -2.99
N LEU A 105 7.43 10.02 -3.44
CA LEU A 105 8.30 8.94 -3.93
C LEU A 105 8.81 9.18 -5.37
N GLY A 106 8.42 10.28 -6.01
CA GLY A 106 8.85 10.61 -7.37
C GLY A 106 8.23 9.73 -8.46
N ARG A 107 7.11 9.07 -8.18
CA ARG A 107 6.41 8.15 -9.09
C ARG A 107 5.27 8.82 -9.87
N ASP A 108 4.87 10.03 -9.50
CA ASP A 108 3.91 10.85 -10.27
C ASP A 108 4.62 11.85 -11.18
N ARG A 109 4.76 11.52 -12.47
CA ARG A 109 5.45 12.37 -13.44
C ARG A 109 4.75 13.73 -13.60
N TYR A 110 5.49 14.80 -13.32
CA TYR A 110 4.99 16.19 -13.28
C TYR A 110 3.82 16.41 -12.29
N CYS A 111 3.65 15.52 -11.30
CA CYS A 111 2.57 15.59 -10.32
C CYS A 111 1.17 15.65 -10.96
N LEU A 112 0.99 15.04 -12.15
CA LEU A 112 -0.24 15.17 -12.93
C LEU A 112 -1.40 14.43 -12.29
N ASN A 113 -1.17 13.24 -11.76
CA ASN A 113 -2.24 12.47 -11.12
C ASN A 113 -2.76 13.21 -9.89
N TYR A 114 -1.86 13.73 -9.05
CA TYR A 114 -2.21 14.50 -7.87
C TYR A 114 -2.96 15.80 -8.21
N THR A 115 -2.43 16.59 -9.14
CA THR A 115 -3.04 17.89 -9.51
C THR A 115 -4.38 17.73 -10.22
N ASN A 116 -4.54 16.72 -11.06
CA ASN A 116 -5.82 16.40 -11.71
C ASN A 116 -6.86 15.93 -10.68
N ALA A 117 -6.49 15.05 -9.75
CA ALA A 117 -7.39 14.61 -8.69
C ALA A 117 -7.89 15.78 -7.82
N TYR A 118 -7.03 16.76 -7.54
CA TYR A 118 -7.44 17.98 -6.83
C TYR A 118 -8.40 18.84 -7.67
N ARG A 119 -8.10 19.04 -8.96
CA ARG A 119 -8.97 19.79 -9.89
C ARG A 119 -10.34 19.15 -10.04
N GLU A 120 -10.42 17.82 -10.03
CA GLU A 120 -11.66 17.04 -10.08
C GLU A 120 -12.42 17.03 -8.74
N GLY A 121 -11.81 17.53 -7.65
CA GLY A 121 -12.40 17.51 -6.31
C GLY A 121 -12.37 16.13 -5.65
N ARG A 122 -11.59 15.18 -6.18
CA ARG A 122 -11.44 13.84 -5.60
C ARG A 122 -10.66 13.86 -4.28
N ILE A 123 -9.70 14.78 -4.17
CA ILE A 123 -8.89 15.02 -2.96
C ILE A 123 -9.00 16.48 -2.51
N GLY A 124 -8.67 16.74 -1.24
CA GLY A 124 -8.81 18.07 -0.63
C GLY A 124 -10.22 18.39 -0.15
N PRO A 125 -10.44 19.60 0.41
CA PRO A 125 -11.75 19.99 0.93
C PRO A 125 -12.82 19.88 -0.17
N PRO A 126 -14.04 19.42 0.16
CA PRO A 126 -15.14 19.40 -0.80
C PRO A 126 -15.30 20.78 -1.43
N LYS A 127 -15.43 20.85 -2.75
CA LYS A 127 -15.79 22.12 -3.39
C LYS A 127 -17.17 22.53 -2.87
N GLU A 128 -17.26 23.73 -2.29
CA GLU A 128 -18.56 24.31 -1.96
C GLU A 128 -19.42 24.31 -3.22
N LYS A 129 -20.65 23.79 -3.10
CA LYS A 129 -21.64 23.92 -4.17
C LYS A 129 -21.96 25.41 -4.29
N ARG A 130 -21.45 26.05 -5.35
CA ARG A 130 -21.94 27.36 -5.77
C ARG A 130 -23.38 27.28 -6.20
#